data_AF-A0A7Y7TI43-F1
#
_entry.id   AF-A0A7Y7TI43-F1
#
_cell.length_a   1.000
_cell.length_b   1.000
_cell.length_c   1.000
_cell.angle_alpha   90.00
_cell.angle_beta   90.00
_cell.angle_gamma   90.00
#
_symmetry.space_group_name_H-M   'P 1'
#
loop_
_entity.id
_entity.type
_entity.pdbx_description
1 polymer ?
#
loop_
_entity_poly.entity_id
_entity_poly.type
_entity_poly.pdbx_seq_one_letter_code
_entity_poly.pdbx_strand_id
1 'polypeptide(L)' 'MNKSDLVAKIAVGAELTKVQAEKALNQFIAETIAALKAGDKITLVGFGTFSAVARAARTGRNPQTGKAIK' A
#
# COMPACT_ATOMS: atom_id res chain seq x y z
N MET A 1 13.16 7.94 -2.04
CA MET A 1 13.25 6.49 -1.80
C MET A 1 12.20 5.82 -2.64
N ASN A 2 12.62 5.14 -3.70
CA ASN A 2 11.75 4.32 -4.54
C ASN A 2 11.70 2.87 -4.00
N LYS A 3 10.99 1.98 -4.69
CA LYS A 3 10.86 0.56 -4.29
C LYS A 3 12.21 -0.15 -4.21
N SER A 4 13.08 0.06 -5.19
CA SER A 4 14.40 -0.58 -5.25
C SER A 4 15.31 -0.12 -4.10
N ASP A 5 15.28 1.17 -3.78
CA ASP A 5 16.00 1.74 -2.64
C ASP A 5 15.52 1.11 -1.32
N LEU A 6 14.20 0.92 -1.18
CA LEU A 6 13.60 0.30 0.00
C LEU A 6 14.02 -1.17 0.13
N VAL A 7 14.00 -1.94 -0.97
CA VAL A 7 14.48 -3.34 -0.99
C VAL A 7 15.94 -3.43 -0.57
N ALA A 8 16.80 -2.53 -1.09
CA ALA A 8 18.21 -2.50 -0.71
C ALA A 8 18.40 -2.23 0.79
N LYS A 9 17.64 -1.28 1.36
CA LYS A 9 17.68 -0.99 2.79
C LYS A 9 17.14 -2.13 3.66
N ILE A 10 16.08 -2.81 3.23
CA ILE A 10 15.54 -4.01 3.91
C ILE A 10 16.57 -5.14 3.88
N ALA A 11 17.20 -5.39 2.73
CA ALA A 11 18.22 -6.42 2.58
C ALA A 11 19.38 -6.21 3.57
N VAL A 12 19.88 -4.97 3.68
CA VAL A 12 20.95 -4.62 4.62
C VAL A 12 20.48 -4.72 6.07
N GLY A 13 19.33 -4.13 6.41
CA GLY A 13 18.86 -4.05 7.81
C GLY A 13 18.36 -5.37 8.39
N ALA A 14 17.92 -6.31 7.54
CA ALA A 14 17.43 -7.62 7.94
C ALA A 14 18.39 -8.77 7.60
N GLU A 15 19.60 -8.46 7.12
CA GLU A 15 20.62 -9.45 6.70
C GLU A 15 20.08 -10.47 5.68
N LEU A 16 19.26 -10.00 4.76
CA LEU A 16 18.66 -10.81 3.70
C LEU A 16 19.37 -10.59 2.37
N THR A 17 19.33 -11.59 1.50
CA THR A 17 19.67 -11.35 0.09
C THR A 17 18.67 -10.36 -0.53
N LYS A 18 19.10 -9.58 -1.53
CA LYS A 18 18.20 -8.65 -2.25
C LYS A 18 16.97 -9.36 -2.80
N VAL A 19 17.13 -10.60 -3.28
CA VAL A 19 16.04 -11.42 -3.80
C VAL A 19 15.03 -11.78 -2.71
N GLN A 20 15.50 -12.15 -1.50
CA GLN A 20 14.61 -12.43 -0.37
C GLN A 20 13.89 -11.16 0.10
N ALA A 21 14.59 -10.03 0.21
CA ALA A 21 13.99 -8.75 0.59
C ALA A 21 12.92 -8.30 -0.43
N GLU A 22 13.18 -8.46 -1.72
CA GLU A 22 12.21 -8.14 -2.77
C GLU A 22 10.98 -9.05 -2.70
N LYS A 23 11.18 -10.37 -2.53
CA LYS A 23 10.09 -11.33 -2.36
C LYS A 23 9.24 -11.01 -1.13
N ALA A 24 9.86 -10.71 0.00
CA ALA A 24 9.16 -10.37 1.24
C ALA A 24 8.32 -9.09 1.07
N LEU A 25 8.89 -8.03 0.48
CA LEU A 25 8.17 -6.79 0.23
C LEU A 25 7.00 -6.99 -0.75
N ASN A 26 7.20 -7.77 -1.81
CA ASN A 26 6.15 -8.07 -2.78
C ASN A 26 5.00 -8.86 -2.14
N GLN A 27 5.32 -9.88 -1.34
CA GLN A 27 4.30 -10.66 -0.64
C GLN A 27 3.54 -9.80 0.37
N PHE A 28 4.24 -8.96 1.13
CA PHE A 28 3.60 -8.02 2.05
C PHE A 28 2.57 -7.13 1.33
N ILE A 29 2.93 -6.55 0.18
CA ILE A 29 2.01 -5.72 -0.61
C ILE A 29 0.82 -6.55 -1.11
N ALA A 30 1.07 -7.75 -1.62
CA ALA A 30 0.02 -8.63 -2.17
C ALA A 30 -0.99 -9.05 -1.08
N GLU A 31 -0.52 -9.51 0.08
CA GLU A 31 -1.38 -9.89 1.20
C GLU A 31 -2.15 -8.70 1.75
N THR A 32 -1.52 -7.52 1.81
CA THR A 32 -2.21 -6.29 2.22
C THR A 32 -3.37 -5.98 1.28
N ILE A 33 -3.16 -6.06 -0.03
CA ILE A 33 -4.22 -5.85 -1.02
C ILE A 33 -5.32 -6.90 -0.89
N ALA A 34 -4.96 -8.18 -0.68
CA ALA A 34 -5.93 -9.26 -0.54
C ALA A 34 -6.82 -9.07 0.68
N ALA A 35 -6.24 -8.78 1.84
CA ALA A 35 -6.98 -8.49 3.08
C ALA A 35 -7.92 -7.29 2.90
N LEU A 36 -7.42 -6.19 2.33
CA LEU A 36 -8.24 -5.00 2.10
C LEU A 36 -9.42 -5.26 1.15
N LYS A 37 -9.25 -6.15 0.16
CA LYS A 37 -10.35 -6.58 -0.73
C LYS A 37 -11.39 -7.45 -0.01
N ALA A 38 -10.97 -8.26 0.95
CA ALA A 38 -11.87 -9.05 1.79
C ALA A 38 -12.64 -8.17 2.80
N GLY A 39 -12.27 -6.90 2.95
CA GLY A 39 -12.84 -5.99 3.95
C GLY A 39 -12.13 -6.08 5.31
N ASP A 40 -11.04 -6.84 5.38
CA ASP A 40 -10.23 -6.97 6.58
C ASP A 40 -9.37 -5.72 6.82
N LYS A 41 -8.97 -5.55 8.07
CA LYS A 41 -8.01 -4.53 8.49
C LYS A 41 -6.72 -5.20 8.94
N ILE A 42 -5.59 -4.64 8.54
CA ILE A 42 -4.27 -5.07 8.99
C ILE A 42 -3.70 -4.02 9.93
N THR A 43 -3.43 -4.41 11.17
CA THR A 43 -2.78 -3.55 12.16
C THR A 43 -1.37 -4.06 12.42
N LEU A 44 -0.37 -3.21 12.15
CA LEU A 44 1.03 -3.44 12.45
C LEU A 44 1.45 -2.48 13.56
N VAL A 45 1.61 -3.00 14.77
CA VAL A 45 1.98 -2.21 15.96
C VAL A 45 3.32 -1.50 15.70
N GLY A 46 3.36 -0.19 15.95
CA GLY A 46 4.54 0.65 15.69
C GLY A 46 4.70 1.14 14.25
N PHE A 47 3.81 0.75 13.33
CA PHE A 47 3.81 1.23 11.95
C PHE A 47 2.49 1.88 11.54
N GLY A 48 1.37 1.16 11.65
CA GLY A 48 0.08 1.70 11.28
C GLY A 48 -1.01 0.65 11.09
N THR A 49 -2.22 1.13 10.78
CA THR A 49 -3.37 0.28 10.41
C THR A 49 -3.81 0.58 8.98
N PHE A 50 -3.93 -0.47 8.17
CA PHE A 50 -4.44 -0.43 6.81
C PHE A 50 -5.87 -0.95 6.81
N SER A 51 -6.80 -0.19 6.23
CA SER A 51 -8.20 -0.59 6.07
C SER A 51 -8.81 0.02 4.81
N ALA A 52 -9.77 -0.68 4.23
CA ALA A 52 -10.59 -0.15 3.14
C ALA A 52 -11.75 0.63 3.74
N VAL A 53 -12.01 1.83 3.21
CA VAL A 53 -13.11 2.69 3.68
C VAL A 53 -14.08 2.92 2.53
N ALA A 54 -15.34 2.56 2.75
CA ALA A 54 -16.41 2.93 1.84
C ALA A 54 -16.62 4.45 1.89
N ARG A 55 -16.55 5.11 0.73
CA ARG A 55 -16.82 6.55 0.60
C ARG A 55 -18.16 6.72 -0.08
N ALA A 56 -19.05 7.50 0.54
CA ALA A 56 -20.34 7.84 -0.05
C ALA A 56 -20.15 8.61 -1.37
N ALA A 57 -21.12 8.47 -2.27
CA ALA A 57 -21.16 9.22 -3.51
C ALA A 57 -21.14 10.74 -3.21
N ARG A 58 -20.25 11.45 -3.89
CA ARG A 58 -20.13 12.91 -3.79
C ARG A 58 -19.79 13.46 -5.16
N THR A 59 -20.28 14.66 -5.44
CA THR A 59 -20.00 15.35 -6.69
C THR A 59 -18.50 15.59 -6.83
N GLY A 60 -17.88 14.93 -7.80
CA GLY A 60 -16.52 15.20 -8.23
C GLY A 60 -16.47 16.47 -9.08
N ARG A 61 -15.27 16.98 -9.33
CA ARG A 61 -15.04 18.03 -10.33
C ARG A 61 -13.90 17.63 -11.22
N ASN A 62 -14.04 17.90 -12.52
CA ASN A 62 -12.96 17.72 -13.47
C ASN A 62 -11.85 18.74 -13.14
N PRO A 63 -10.62 18.31 -12.82
CA PRO A 63 -9.53 19.24 -12.49
C PRO A 63 -9.14 20.19 -13.63
N GLN A 64 -9.36 19.78 -14.89
CA GLN A 64 -8.99 20.57 -16.07
C GLN A 64 -10.09 21.56 -16.49
N THR A 65 -11.37 21.22 -16.26
CA THR A 65 -12.50 22.03 -16.76
C THR A 65 -13.39 22.63 -15.67
N GLY A 66 -13.20 22.25 -14.40
CA GLY A 66 -13.99 22.69 -13.25
C GLY A 66 -15.43 22.18 -13.21
N LYS A 67 -15.90 21.55 -14.30
CA LYS A 67 -17.26 21.01 -14.43
C LYS A 67 -17.50 19.88 -13.43
N ALA A 68 -18.70 19.84 -12.88
CA ALA A 68 -19.11 18.78 -11.96
C ALA A 68 -19.16 17.44 -12.69
N ILE A 69 -18.63 16.41 -12.02
CA ILE A 69 -18.73 15.00 -12.43
C ILE A 69 -19.62 14.34 -11.38
N LYS A 70 -20.74 13.78 -11.83
CA LYS A 70 -21.66 13.02 -10.99
C LYS A 70 -21.24 11.57 -10.95
#